data_AF-A0A174RG48-F1
#
_entry.id   AF-A0A174RG48-F1
#
_cell.length_a   1.000
_cell.length_b   1.000
_cell.length_c   1.000
_cell.angle_alpha   90.00
_cell.angle_beta   90.00
_cell.angle_gamma   90.00
#
_symmetry.space_group_name_H-M   'P 1'
#
loop_
_entity.id
_entity.type
_entity.pdbx_description
1 polymer ?
#
loop_
_entity_poly.entity_id
_entity_poly.type
_entity_poly.pdbx_seq_one_letter_code
_entity_poly.pdbx_strand_id
1 'polypeptide(L)'
;MEEYHIADEGKVYLFTGSKITGGFCVTRKGLLHPSKLGHILDDTPPLLDYSAGSGEFIKYKGRSYCWVEISQEGQILLTKKMMDFLKVRPGMELLSIRSSDIAFTMGAKGPLLEKAENYDGEIPLF
;
A
#
# COMPACT_ATOMS: atom_id res chain seq x y z
N MET A 1 4.61 -4.81 11.51
CA MET A 1 5.56 -3.96 10.76
C MET A 1 6.93 -4.61 10.61
N GLU A 2 7.36 -5.46 11.54
CA GLU A 2 8.66 -6.13 11.47
C GLU A 2 8.83 -7.03 10.24
N GLU A 3 7.82 -7.83 9.86
CA GLU A 3 7.93 -8.79 8.75
C GLU A 3 8.49 -8.17 7.45
N TYR A 4 8.01 -6.98 7.08
CA TYR A 4 8.37 -6.33 5.82
C TYR A 4 9.53 -5.34 5.97
N HIS A 5 9.93 -5.00 7.21
CA HIS A 5 10.89 -3.94 7.48
C HIS A 5 10.56 -2.66 6.69
N ILE A 6 9.28 -2.25 6.75
CA ILE A 6 8.70 -1.36 5.73
C ILE A 6 9.29 0.05 5.74
N ALA A 7 9.86 0.48 6.87
CA ALA A 7 10.41 1.82 7.07
C ALA A 7 11.92 1.92 6.77
N ASP A 8 12.62 0.80 6.56
CA ASP A 8 14.09 0.74 6.45
C ASP A 8 14.67 1.64 5.35
N GLU A 9 13.90 1.91 4.30
CA GLU A 9 14.32 2.70 3.15
C GLU A 9 13.84 4.17 3.20
N GLY A 10 13.06 4.54 4.22
CA GLY A 10 12.45 5.87 4.36
C GLY A 10 11.43 6.23 3.28
N LYS A 11 11.17 5.33 2.33
CA LYS A 11 10.16 5.46 1.27
C LYS A 11 9.42 4.14 1.06
N VAL A 12 8.14 4.25 0.73
CA VAL A 12 7.29 3.13 0.36
C VAL A 12 6.60 3.40 -0.97
N TYR A 13 6.24 2.34 -1.68
CA TYR A 13 5.34 2.40 -2.81
C TYR A 13 3.92 2.08 -2.36
N LEU A 14 2.98 2.89 -2.83
CA LEU A 14 1.55 2.63 -2.71
C LEU A 14 1.01 2.26 -4.08
N PHE A 15 0.16 1.25 -4.14
CA PHE A 15 -0.56 0.94 -5.37
C PHE A 15 -1.99 0.50 -5.12
N THR A 16 -2.88 0.86 -6.04
CA THR A 16 -4.33 0.64 -5.87
C THR A 16 -4.65 -0.83 -5.61
N GLY A 17 -5.43 -1.08 -4.57
CA GLY A 17 -5.96 -2.40 -4.25
C GLY A 17 -6.93 -2.91 -5.31
N SER A 18 -7.46 -4.13 -5.10
CA SER A 18 -8.46 -4.70 -6.01
C SER A 18 -9.75 -3.87 -6.01
N LYS A 19 -10.58 -4.01 -7.06
CA LYS A 19 -11.91 -3.35 -7.10
C LYS A 19 -12.81 -3.75 -5.94
N ILE A 20 -12.66 -4.98 -5.45
CA ILE A 20 -13.46 -5.59 -4.39
C ILE A 20 -13.02 -5.04 -3.03
N THR A 21 -11.73 -5.15 -2.70
CA THR A 21 -11.17 -4.75 -1.40
C THR A 21 -10.98 -3.23 -1.27
N GLY A 22 -10.81 -2.53 -2.39
CA GLY A 22 -10.46 -1.11 -2.39
C GLY A 22 -9.12 -0.82 -1.72
N GLY A 23 -8.93 0.43 -1.31
CA GLY A 23 -7.73 0.88 -0.59
C GLY A 23 -6.46 0.75 -1.42
N PHE A 24 -5.35 0.40 -0.77
CA PHE A 24 -4.03 0.36 -1.40
C PHE A 24 -3.12 -0.70 -0.78
N CYS A 25 -2.21 -1.24 -1.57
CA CYS A 25 -1.11 -2.06 -1.11
C CYS A 25 0.10 -1.18 -0.76
N VAL A 26 0.94 -1.67 0.15
CA VAL A 26 2.16 -1.01 0.61
C VAL A 26 3.34 -1.98 0.46
N THR A 27 4.44 -1.49 -0.09
CA THR A 27 5.72 -2.22 -0.23
C THR A 27 6.89 -1.23 -0.21
N ARG A 28 8.14 -1.71 -0.19
CA ARG A 28 9.36 -0.90 -0.33
C ARG A 28 10.21 -1.40 -1.50
N LYS A 29 11.18 -0.62 -1.96
CA LYS A 29 11.95 -0.93 -3.18
C LYS A 29 12.72 -2.24 -3.06
N GLY A 30 13.34 -2.50 -1.92
CA GLY A 30 14.09 -3.73 -1.66
C GLY A 30 13.23 -5.00 -1.60
N LEU A 31 11.90 -4.87 -1.50
CA LEU A 31 10.97 -5.98 -1.67
C LEU A 31 10.41 -6.04 -3.10
N LEU A 32 10.05 -4.89 -3.67
CA LEU A 32 9.40 -4.83 -4.99
C LEU A 32 10.37 -5.09 -6.14
N HIS A 33 11.51 -4.40 -6.19
CA HIS A 33 12.45 -4.46 -7.31
C HIS A 33 13.06 -5.85 -7.57
N PRO A 34 13.52 -6.62 -6.56
CA PRO A 34 14.03 -7.96 -6.80
C PRO A 34 12.92 -9.01 -7.02
N SER A 35 11.64 -8.65 -6.85
CA SER A 35 10.53 -9.58 -7.01
C SER A 35 10.19 -9.85 -8.49
N LYS A 36 9.27 -10.79 -8.72
CA LYS A 36 8.67 -11.01 -10.05
C LYS A 36 7.94 -9.78 -10.60
N LEU A 37 7.55 -8.84 -9.73
CA LEU A 37 6.91 -7.57 -10.10
C LEU A 37 7.91 -6.42 -10.26
N GLY A 38 9.22 -6.68 -10.14
CA GLY A 38 10.27 -5.65 -10.25
C GLY A 38 10.25 -4.87 -11.55
N HIS A 39 9.86 -5.53 -12.65
CA HIS A 39 9.67 -4.93 -13.97
C HIS A 39 8.71 -3.74 -13.98
N ILE A 40 7.81 -3.62 -12.99
CA ILE A 40 6.97 -2.41 -12.85
C ILE A 40 7.87 -1.19 -12.70
N LEU A 41 8.90 -1.25 -11.85
CA LEU A 41 9.82 -0.14 -11.64
C LEU A 41 10.73 0.08 -12.87
N ASP A 42 11.21 -0.99 -13.50
CA ASP A 42 12.03 -0.88 -14.71
C ASP A 42 11.26 -0.22 -15.87
N ASP A 43 9.97 -0.55 -16.02
CA ASP A 43 9.07 0.05 -17.01
C ASP A 43 8.55 1.45 -16.61
N THR A 44 8.78 1.87 -15.37
CA THR A 44 8.36 3.19 -14.86
C THR A 44 9.53 3.92 -14.19
N PRO A 45 10.51 4.43 -14.98
CA PRO A 45 11.69 5.10 -14.43
C PRO A 45 11.40 6.16 -13.36
N PRO A 46 10.33 7.00 -13.49
CA PRO A 46 10.01 7.99 -12.44
C PRO A 46 9.66 7.41 -11.06
N LEU A 47 9.22 6.15 -10.98
CA LEU A 47 9.03 5.44 -9.72
C LEU A 47 10.33 4.78 -9.24
N LEU A 48 11.16 4.29 -10.17
CA LEU A 48 12.43 3.62 -9.83
C LEU A 48 13.44 4.60 -9.24
N ASP A 49 13.56 5.80 -9.80
CA ASP A 49 14.53 6.83 -9.41
C ASP A 49 13.96 7.88 -8.45
N TYR A 50 12.66 7.76 -8.09
CA TYR A 50 11.92 8.72 -7.27
C TYR A 50 11.84 10.14 -7.86
N SER A 51 11.96 10.30 -9.18
CA SER A 51 11.81 11.61 -9.84
C SER A 51 10.37 12.08 -9.98
N ALA A 52 9.38 11.18 -9.92
CA ALA A 52 7.97 11.56 -9.79
C ALA A 52 7.72 12.29 -8.46
N GLY A 53 6.71 13.16 -8.38
CA GLY A 53 6.38 13.80 -7.10
C GLY A 53 5.91 12.79 -6.04
N SER A 54 6.26 13.00 -4.77
CA SER A 54 5.72 12.21 -3.66
C SER A 54 4.18 12.23 -3.70
N GLY A 55 3.57 11.05 -3.66
CA GLY A 55 2.12 10.86 -3.75
C GLY A 55 1.53 11.04 -5.16
N GLU A 56 2.35 11.24 -6.19
CA GLU A 56 1.90 11.34 -7.58
C GLU A 56 1.63 9.95 -8.18
N PHE A 57 0.37 9.67 -8.49
CA PHE A 57 -0.05 8.38 -9.03
C PHE A 57 0.21 8.26 -10.54
N ILE A 58 1.06 7.31 -10.90
CA ILE A 58 1.36 6.88 -12.27
C ILE A 58 0.54 5.62 -12.60
N LYS A 59 -0.13 5.62 -13.75
CA LYS A 59 -0.88 4.44 -14.23
C LYS A 59 0.07 3.45 -14.90
N TYR A 60 -0.04 2.18 -14.51
CA TYR A 60 0.67 1.07 -15.15
C TYR A 60 -0.22 -0.19 -15.16
N LYS A 61 -0.46 -0.74 -16.35
CA LYS A 61 -1.25 -1.98 -16.60
C LYS A 61 -2.51 -2.12 -15.71
N GLY A 62 -3.35 -1.09 -15.71
CA GLY A 62 -4.65 -1.10 -15.02
C GLY A 62 -4.61 -0.85 -13.51
N ARG A 63 -3.43 -0.60 -12.94
CA ARG A 63 -3.26 -0.10 -11.56
C ARG A 63 -2.59 1.27 -11.56
N SER A 64 -2.68 1.95 -10.44
CA SER A 64 -1.94 3.20 -10.20
C SER A 64 -0.97 3.02 -9.05
N TYR A 65 0.23 3.55 -9.22
CA TYR A 65 1.36 3.42 -8.31
C TYR A 65 1.89 4.81 -7.98
N CYS A 66 2.30 5.05 -6.74
CA CYS A 66 3.09 6.20 -6.35
C CYS A 66 4.11 5.79 -5.30
N TRP A 67 5.01 6.70 -4.95
CA TRP A 67 5.85 6.56 -3.77
C TRP A 67 5.52 7.66 -2.76
N VAL A 68 5.77 7.41 -1.48
CA VAL A 68 5.71 8.41 -0.41
C VAL A 68 6.83 8.17 0.61
N GLU A 69 7.19 9.21 1.34
CA GLU A 69 8.02 9.09 2.54
C GLU A 69 7.28 8.33 3.66
N ILE A 70 8.04 7.57 4.43
CA ILE A 70 7.56 6.89 5.64
C ILE A 70 8.48 7.23 6.82
N SER A 71 7.91 7.49 7.99
CA SER A 71 8.69 7.70 9.21
C SER A 71 9.27 6.39 9.74
N GLN A 72 10.24 6.46 10.65
CA GLN A 72 10.80 5.27 11.31
C GLN A 72 9.74 4.48 12.10
N GLU A 73 8.70 5.19 12.58
CA GLU A 73 7.54 4.63 13.28
C GLU A 73 6.49 4.06 12.31
N GLY A 74 6.77 4.05 11.00
CA GLY A 74 5.90 3.48 9.98
C GLY A 74 4.72 4.39 9.58
N GLN A 75 4.83 5.70 9.79
CA GLN A 75 3.76 6.65 9.46
C GLN A 75 3.93 7.22 8.05
N ILE A 76 2.85 7.29 7.29
CA ILE A 76 2.79 7.93 5.97
C ILE A 76 1.77 9.08 5.99
N LEU A 77 2.03 10.11 5.18
CA LEU A 77 1.08 11.22 5.00
C LEU A 77 0.33 11.06 3.68
N LEU A 78 -0.99 10.90 3.75
CA LEU A 78 -1.86 10.94 2.57
C LEU A 78 -2.43 12.35 2.40
N THR A 79 -2.10 12.99 1.28
CA THR A 79 -2.71 14.28 0.93
C THR A 79 -4.21 14.11 0.64
N LYS A 80 -4.98 15.20 0.71
CA LYS A 80 -6.40 15.18 0.33
C LYS A 80 -6.63 14.61 -1.07
N LYS A 81 -5.78 14.96 -2.04
CA LYS A 81 -5.85 14.44 -3.41
C LYS A 81 -5.66 12.93 -3.47
N MET A 82 -4.72 12.39 -2.69
CA MET A 82 -4.50 10.95 -2.60
C MET A 82 -5.67 10.25 -1.94
N MET A 83 -6.19 10.78 -0.85
CA MET A 83 -7.36 10.24 -0.16
C MET A 83 -8.59 10.21 -1.08
N ASP A 84 -8.87 11.31 -1.78
CA ASP A 84 -9.97 11.43 -2.75
C ASP A 84 -9.82 10.41 -3.91
N PHE A 85 -8.58 10.13 -4.32
CA PHE A 85 -8.26 9.13 -5.35
C PHE A 85 -8.46 7.70 -4.85
N LEU A 86 -7.93 7.39 -3.66
CA LEU A 86 -7.99 6.06 -3.01
C LEU A 86 -9.36 5.76 -2.39
N LYS A 87 -10.25 6.76 -2.32
CA LYS A 87 -11.56 6.67 -1.66
C LYS A 87 -11.47 6.36 -0.16
N VAL A 88 -10.45 6.90 0.48
CA VAL A 88 -10.27 6.85 1.95
C VAL A 88 -10.49 8.23 2.55
N ARG A 89 -10.69 8.29 3.87
CA ARG A 89 -10.91 9.56 4.59
C ARG A 89 -10.28 9.51 5.98
N PRO A 90 -10.01 10.66 6.62
CA PRO A 90 -9.59 10.70 8.02
C PRO A 90 -10.58 9.94 8.92
N GLY A 91 -10.06 9.19 9.89
CA GLY A 91 -10.85 8.36 10.80
C GLY A 91 -11.43 7.07 10.20
N MET A 92 -11.14 6.76 8.93
CA MET A 92 -11.50 5.47 8.35
C MET A 92 -10.53 4.40 8.84
N GLU A 93 -11.08 3.35 9.44
CA GLU A 93 -10.32 2.15 9.76
C GLU A 93 -10.07 1.35 8.47
N LEU A 94 -8.83 0.90 8.30
CA LEU A 94 -8.40 0.11 7.16
C LEU A 94 -7.97 -1.27 7.64
N LEU A 95 -8.46 -2.31 6.98
CA LEU A 95 -8.09 -3.68 7.31
C LEU A 95 -6.68 -3.97 6.76
N SER A 96 -5.73 -4.20 7.66
CA SER A 96 -4.38 -4.63 7.27
C SER A 96 -4.38 -6.12 6.94
N ILE A 97 -4.07 -6.46 5.70
CA ILE A 97 -4.10 -7.84 5.17
C ILE A 97 -2.71 -8.19 4.65
N ARG A 98 -2.09 -9.21 5.25
CA ARG A 98 -0.87 -9.84 4.72
C ARG A 98 -1.17 -10.44 3.34
N SER A 99 -0.68 -9.82 2.27
CA SER A 99 -1.07 -10.15 0.89
C SER A 99 -0.08 -11.12 0.24
N SER A 100 1.22 -10.85 0.42
CA SER A 100 2.33 -11.65 -0.11
C SER A 100 3.57 -11.45 0.77
N ASP A 101 4.67 -12.11 0.41
CA ASP A 101 5.99 -11.91 1.00
C ASP A 101 6.59 -10.51 0.72
N ILE A 102 6.06 -9.77 -0.27
CA ILE A 102 6.61 -8.46 -0.67
C ILE A 102 5.70 -7.28 -0.33
N ALA A 103 4.43 -7.50 0.01
CA ALA A 103 3.47 -6.42 0.22
C ALA A 103 2.31 -6.84 1.11
N PHE A 104 1.73 -5.86 1.80
CA PHE A 104 0.46 -5.97 2.51
C PHE A 104 -0.57 -4.99 1.95
N THR A 105 -1.85 -5.26 2.18
CA THR A 105 -2.96 -4.44 1.71
C THR A 105 -3.60 -3.71 2.87
N MET A 106 -3.84 -2.41 2.72
CA MET A 106 -4.72 -1.61 3.55
C MET A 106 -6.09 -1.57 2.86
N GLY A 107 -6.94 -2.53 3.20
CA GLY A 107 -8.27 -2.70 2.61
C GLY A 107 -9.26 -1.69 3.17
N ALA A 108 -10.08 -1.09 2.28
CA ALA A 108 -11.00 -0.02 2.66
C ALA A 108 -12.48 -0.42 2.58
N LYS A 109 -12.80 -1.57 1.96
CA LYS A 109 -14.18 -2.05 1.79
C LYS A 109 -14.24 -3.53 1.42
N GLY A 110 -15.47 -4.04 1.32
CA GLY A 110 -15.80 -5.32 0.72
C GLY A 110 -15.87 -6.46 1.73
N PRO A 111 -16.03 -7.71 1.23
CA PRO A 111 -16.45 -8.84 2.07
C PRO A 111 -15.49 -9.18 3.21
N LEU A 112 -14.20 -8.82 3.10
CA LEU A 112 -13.24 -9.05 4.17
C LEU A 112 -13.42 -8.09 5.34
N LEU A 113 -13.76 -6.82 5.07
CA LEU A 113 -14.10 -5.87 6.14
C LEU A 113 -15.41 -6.30 6.81
N GLU A 114 -16.43 -6.62 6.03
CA GLU A 114 -17.72 -7.08 6.57
C GLU A 114 -17.54 -8.33 7.45
N LYS A 115 -16.70 -9.28 7.04
CA LYS A 115 -16.39 -10.46 7.86
C LYS A 115 -15.62 -10.11 9.14
N ALA A 116 -14.69 -9.16 9.07
CA ALA A 116 -13.93 -8.72 10.24
C ALA A 116 -14.85 -7.99 11.24
N GLU A 117 -15.77 -7.15 10.77
CA GLU A 117 -16.74 -6.43 11.59
C GLU A 117 -17.76 -7.36 12.26
N ASN A 118 -18.17 -8.43 11.56
CA ASN A 118 -19.15 -9.40 12.07
C ASN A 118 -18.50 -10.59 12.81
N TYR A 119 -17.19 -10.55 13.07
CA TYR A 119 -16.49 -11.62 13.77
C TYR A 119 -16.53 -11.37 15.28
N ASP A 120 -17.38 -12.11 15.99
CA ASP A 120 -17.54 -12.02 17.45
C ASP A 120 -16.51 -12.84 18.25
N GLY A 121 -15.54 -13.48 17.57
CA GLY A 121 -14.50 -14.29 18.19
C GLY A 121 -13.22 -13.51 18.50
N GLU A 122 -12.28 -14.18 19.16
CA GLU A 122 -10.92 -13.65 19.34
C GLU A 122 -10.02 -14.14 18.21
N ILE A 123 -9.29 -13.23 17.56
CA ILE A 123 -8.23 -13.58 16.62
C ILE A 123 -6.95 -13.77 17.43
N PRO A 124 -6.44 -14.99 17.63
CA PRO A 124 -5.21 -15.20 18.37
C PRO A 124 -4.03 -14.54 17.64
N LEU A 125 -3.22 -13.81 18.41
CA LEU A 125 -1.94 -13.29 17.97
C LEU A 125 -0.91 -14.43 18.04
N PHE A 126 -0.30 -14.76 16.91
CA PHE A 126 0.77 -15.76 16.81
C PHE A 126 2.10 -15.08 16.50
#